data_AF-W4FAG2-F1
#
_entry.id   AF-W4FAG2-F1
#
_cell.length_a   1.000
_cell.length_b   1.000
_cell.length_c   1.000
_cell.angle_alpha   90.00
_cell.angle_beta   90.00
_cell.angle_gamma   90.00
#
_symmetry.space_group_name_H-M   'P 1'
#
loop_
_entity.id
_entity.type
_entity.pdbx_description
1 polymer ?
#
loop_
_entity_poly.entity_id
_entity_poly.type
_entity_poly.pdbx_seq_one_letter_code
_entity_poly.pdbx_strand_id
1 'polypeptide(L)'
;MARYAVDVTFQQTNAPAVSFGEKKVFFSKKHGQYGVKVEVSVLPNGLALNVTSAVPGSVSDITICDFNSDFHLEHLQKAGNDGEAVDAGPLSGEYPDSWALLADKGYQGLHRARNSPAAWGDPLLQVQNYLFSGNLNNAG
;
A
#
# COMPACT_ATOMS: atom_id res chain seq x y z
N MET A 1 15.53 1.24 6.49
CA MET A 1 14.96 -0.08 6.18
C MET A 1 13.42 -0.01 6.13
N ALA A 2 12.76 -0.81 5.29
CA ALA A 2 11.29 -0.94 5.29
C ALA A 2 10.81 -1.91 6.38
N ARG A 3 9.71 -1.56 7.07
CA ARG A 3 9.09 -2.35 8.15
C ARG A 3 8.26 -3.51 7.62
N TYR A 4 7.57 -3.32 6.50
CA TYR A 4 6.80 -4.36 5.82
C TYR A 4 6.63 -4.02 4.33
N ALA A 5 6.24 -5.02 3.54
CA ALA A 5 5.81 -4.84 2.15
C ALA A 5 4.29 -4.89 2.05
N VAL A 6 3.70 -4.20 1.09
CA VAL A 6 2.27 -4.22 0.79
C VAL A 6 2.04 -4.53 -0.69
N ASP A 7 1.05 -5.38 -0.96
CA ASP A 7 0.55 -5.62 -2.32
C ASP A 7 -0.94 -5.98 -2.29
N VAL A 8 -1.62 -5.73 -3.40
CA VAL A 8 -2.98 -6.19 -3.64
C VAL A 8 -2.94 -7.41 -4.52
N THR A 9 -3.41 -8.54 -3.99
CA THR A 9 -3.51 -9.79 -4.73
C THR A 9 -4.92 -10.01 -5.27
N PHE A 10 -5.01 -10.48 -6.52
CA PHE A 10 -6.26 -10.89 -7.14
C PHE A 10 -6.49 -12.38 -6.95
N GLN A 11 -7.66 -12.75 -6.44
CA GLN A 11 -8.09 -14.12 -6.27
C GLN A 11 -9.24 -14.42 -7.23
N GLN A 12 -8.98 -15.27 -8.21
CA GLN A 12 -9.97 -15.70 -9.18
C GLN A 12 -11.11 -16.46 -8.48
N THR A 13 -12.34 -16.20 -8.91
CA THR A 13 -13.53 -16.93 -8.46
C THR A 13 -14.36 -17.38 -9.66
N ASN A 14 -15.34 -18.25 -9.40
CA ASN A 14 -16.40 -18.52 -10.37
C ASN A 14 -17.24 -17.27 -10.59
N ALA A 15 -17.84 -17.14 -11.78
CA ALA A 15 -18.81 -16.09 -12.02
C ALA A 15 -19.98 -16.22 -11.04
N PRO A 16 -20.31 -15.18 -10.25
CA PRO A 16 -21.42 -15.27 -9.33
C PRO A 16 -22.74 -15.50 -10.08
N ALA A 17 -23.60 -16.37 -9.53
CA ALA A 17 -24.89 -16.76 -10.10
C ALA A 17 -25.98 -15.70 -9.83
N VAL A 18 -25.68 -14.45 -10.13
CA VAL A 18 -26.55 -13.27 -9.94
C VAL A 18 -26.75 -12.55 -11.28
N SER A 19 -27.54 -11.47 -11.28
CA SER A 19 -27.79 -10.72 -12.51
C SER A 19 -26.49 -10.17 -13.11
N PHE A 20 -26.51 -9.85 -14.42
CA PHE A 20 -25.34 -9.31 -15.10
C PHE A 20 -24.82 -8.02 -14.44
N GLY A 21 -25.73 -7.13 -14.01
CA GLY A 21 -25.38 -5.89 -13.32
C GLY A 21 -24.63 -6.15 -12.02
N GLU A 22 -25.13 -7.10 -11.21
CA GLU A 22 -24.55 -7.46 -9.92
C GLU A 22 -23.21 -8.18 -10.05
N LYS A 23 -23.05 -9.11 -11.01
CA LYS A 23 -21.77 -9.84 -11.13
C LYS A 23 -20.66 -9.01 -11.77
N LYS A 24 -20.98 -7.97 -12.55
CA LYS A 24 -20.00 -7.13 -13.26
C LYS A 24 -18.98 -6.48 -12.31
N VAL A 25 -19.35 -6.16 -11.08
CA VAL A 25 -18.44 -5.55 -10.08
C VAL A 25 -17.32 -6.51 -9.65
N PHE A 26 -17.52 -7.82 -9.81
CA PHE A 26 -16.48 -8.81 -9.53
C PHE A 26 -15.54 -9.03 -10.72
N PHE A 27 -15.85 -8.48 -11.90
CA PHE A 27 -15.03 -8.66 -13.08
C PHE A 27 -13.84 -7.70 -13.08
N SER A 28 -12.63 -8.25 -13.03
CA SER A 28 -11.41 -7.48 -13.16
C SER A 28 -11.04 -7.31 -14.62
N LYS A 29 -11.04 -6.06 -15.11
CA LYS A 29 -10.62 -5.75 -16.49
C LYS A 29 -9.14 -6.11 -16.75
N LYS A 30 -8.28 -5.90 -15.75
CA LYS A 30 -6.83 -6.20 -15.82
C LYS A 30 -6.57 -7.69 -16.07
N HIS A 31 -7.34 -8.55 -15.40
CA HIS A 31 -7.14 -10.01 -15.44
C HIS A 31 -8.10 -10.75 -16.37
N GLY A 32 -9.17 -10.10 -16.85
CA GLY A 32 -10.18 -10.73 -17.72
C GLY A 32 -11.03 -11.79 -17.01
N GLN A 33 -11.09 -11.76 -15.68
CA GLN A 33 -11.69 -12.81 -14.86
C GLN A 33 -12.56 -12.22 -13.75
N TYR A 34 -13.52 -13.02 -13.26
CA TYR A 34 -14.23 -12.72 -12.01
C TYR A 34 -13.35 -13.07 -10.82
N GLY A 35 -13.43 -12.25 -9.78
CA GLY A 35 -12.66 -12.49 -8.58
C GLY A 35 -12.86 -11.42 -7.54
N VAL A 36 -12.06 -11.55 -6.50
CA VAL A 36 -11.93 -10.58 -5.42
C VAL A 36 -10.49 -10.13 -5.31
N LYS A 37 -10.28 -9.03 -4.59
CA LYS A 37 -8.96 -8.52 -4.26
C LYS A 37 -8.85 -8.35 -2.76
N VAL A 38 -7.65 -8.59 -2.24
CA VAL A 38 -7.28 -8.29 -0.85
C VAL A 38 -5.93 -7.60 -0.87
N GLU A 39 -5.78 -6.59 -0.02
CA GLU A 39 -4.45 -6.07 0.29
C GLU A 39 -3.85 -6.90 1.43
N VAL A 40 -2.56 -7.19 1.29
CA VAL A 40 -1.79 -7.91 2.29
C VAL A 40 -0.55 -7.09 2.64
N SER A 41 -0.38 -6.81 3.93
CA SER A 41 0.87 -6.29 4.48
C SER A 41 1.69 -7.44 5.08
N VAL A 42 2.95 -7.59 4.67
CA VAL A 42 3.81 -8.74 5.03
C VAL A 42 5.12 -8.27 5.65
N LEU A 43 5.46 -8.83 6.80
CA LEU A 43 6.72 -8.59 7.50
C LEU A 43 7.91 -9.24 6.78
N PRO A 44 9.16 -8.81 7.02
CA PRO A 44 10.36 -9.41 6.43
C PRO A 44 10.54 -10.91 6.72
N ASN A 45 9.92 -11.42 7.79
CA ASN A 45 9.92 -12.84 8.14
C ASN A 45 8.84 -13.66 7.38
N GLY A 46 8.10 -13.04 6.47
CA GLY A 46 7.05 -13.68 5.67
C GLY A 46 5.69 -13.79 6.35
N LEU A 47 5.53 -13.31 7.59
CA LEU A 47 4.24 -13.31 8.28
C LEU A 47 3.36 -12.15 7.80
N ALA A 48 2.07 -12.41 7.62
CA ALA A 48 1.09 -11.37 7.35
C ALA A 48 0.89 -10.49 8.59
N LEU A 49 1.17 -9.20 8.46
CA LEU A 49 0.87 -8.18 9.46
C LEU A 49 -0.61 -7.78 9.41
N ASN A 50 -1.16 -7.66 8.20
CA ASN A 50 -2.56 -7.30 7.97
C ASN A 50 -3.06 -7.90 6.66
N VAL A 51 -4.35 -8.24 6.62
CA VAL A 51 -5.07 -8.71 5.44
C VAL A 51 -6.44 -8.01 5.46
N THR A 52 -6.73 -7.22 4.43
CA THR A 52 -8.02 -6.52 4.36
C THR A 52 -9.15 -7.50 4.04
N SER A 53 -10.39 -7.08 4.30
CA SER A 53 -11.57 -7.76 3.76
C SER A 53 -11.50 -7.84 2.23
N ALA A 54 -12.03 -8.94 1.68
CA ALA A 54 -12.11 -9.14 0.24
C ALA A 54 -13.06 -8.11 -0.40
N VAL A 55 -12.59 -7.44 -1.45
CA VAL A 55 -13.39 -6.49 -2.24
C VAL A 55 -13.60 -7.00 -3.66
N PRO A 56 -14.62 -6.51 -4.39
CA PRO A 56 -14.86 -6.94 -5.76
C PRO A 56 -13.67 -6.69 -6.72
N GLY A 57 -13.44 -7.62 -7.64
CA GLY A 57 -12.29 -7.57 -8.56
C GLY A 57 -12.21 -6.37 -9.50
N SER A 58 -13.30 -5.60 -9.66
CA SER A 58 -13.31 -4.36 -10.44
C SER A 58 -12.67 -3.17 -9.70
N VAL A 59 -12.52 -3.24 -8.38
CA VAL A 59 -11.91 -2.16 -7.58
C VAL A 59 -10.42 -2.05 -7.95
N SER A 60 -9.92 -0.83 -8.12
CA SER A 60 -8.51 -0.59 -8.44
C SER A 60 -7.63 -0.84 -7.21
N ASP A 61 -6.41 -1.32 -7.46
CA ASP A 61 -5.46 -1.65 -6.39
C ASP A 61 -5.19 -0.41 -5.51
N ILE A 62 -5.04 0.77 -6.14
CA ILE A 62 -4.80 2.05 -5.45
C ILE A 62 -5.93 2.45 -4.50
N THR A 63 -7.18 2.19 -4.86
CA THR A 63 -8.34 2.51 -4.00
C THR A 63 -8.40 1.59 -2.79
N ILE A 64 -7.98 0.33 -2.93
CA ILE A 64 -7.92 -0.60 -1.81
C ILE A 64 -6.88 -0.14 -0.79
N CYS A 65 -5.71 0.31 -1.26
CA CYS A 65 -4.66 0.86 -0.42
C CYS A 65 -5.06 2.17 0.26
N ASP A 66 -5.78 3.04 -0.45
CA ASP A 66 -6.33 4.28 0.13
C ASP A 66 -7.29 4.00 1.28
N PHE A 67 -8.17 3.01 1.14
CA PHE A 67 -9.08 2.59 2.21
C PHE A 67 -8.36 1.99 3.43
N ASN A 68 -7.14 1.47 3.28
CA ASN A 68 -6.33 0.91 4.37
C ASN A 68 -5.29 1.90 4.91
N SER A 69 -5.36 3.17 4.51
CA SER A 69 -4.36 4.19 4.85
C SER A 69 -4.19 4.42 6.36
N ASP A 70 -5.26 4.42 7.14
CA ASP A 70 -5.19 4.61 8.60
C ASP A 70 -4.34 3.52 9.26
N PHE A 71 -4.50 2.26 8.84
CA PHE A 71 -3.67 1.15 9.29
C PHE A 71 -2.19 1.41 8.96
N HIS A 72 -1.89 1.86 7.73
CA HIS A 72 -0.51 2.16 7.34
C HIS A 72 0.08 3.28 8.17
N LEU A 73 -0.66 4.37 8.40
CA LEU A 73 -0.21 5.50 9.19
C LEU A 73 0.15 5.10 10.63
N GLU A 74 -0.72 4.33 11.28
CA GLU A 74 -0.47 3.81 12.62
C GLU A 74 0.78 2.91 12.66
N HIS A 75 0.95 2.03 11.68
CA HIS A 75 2.04 1.05 11.65
C HIS A 75 3.35 1.59 11.08
N LEU A 76 3.39 2.83 10.60
CA LEU A 76 4.63 3.48 10.17
C LEU A 76 5.19 4.42 11.22
N GLN A 77 4.41 4.81 12.23
CA GLN A 77 4.94 5.59 13.33
C GLN A 77 5.96 4.75 14.13
N LYS A 78 7.17 5.30 14.34
CA LYS A 78 8.14 4.74 15.29
C LYS A 78 7.66 5.07 16.70
N ALA A 79 7.72 4.09 17.61
CA ALA A 79 7.29 4.27 18.99
C ALA A 79 8.37 3.85 19.99
N GLY A 80 8.49 4.56 21.11
CA GLY A 80 9.41 4.23 22.19
C GLY A 80 10.88 4.17 21.71
N ASN A 81 11.57 3.08 22.03
CA ASN A 81 12.98 2.88 21.65
C ASN A 81 13.18 2.55 20.16
N ASP A 82 12.12 2.46 19.34
CA ASP A 82 12.26 2.30 17.89
C ASP A 82 13.01 3.48 17.24
N GLY A 83 13.01 4.65 17.89
CA GLY A 83 13.82 5.80 17.46
C GLY A 83 15.33 5.57 17.56
N GLU A 84 15.77 4.62 18.41
CA GLU A 84 17.18 4.23 18.55
C GLU A 84 17.58 3.12 17.57
N ALA A 85 16.60 2.46 16.93
CA ALA A 85 16.87 1.45 15.92
C ALA A 85 17.48 2.13 14.68
N VAL A 86 18.62 1.59 14.20
CA VAL A 86 19.35 2.17 13.07
C VAL A 86 18.51 2.10 11.80
N ASP A 87 17.94 3.23 11.43
CA ASP A 87 17.27 3.41 10.16
C ASP A 87 18.25 3.92 9.10
N ALA A 88 18.89 2.99 8.39
CA ALA A 88 19.76 3.29 7.24
C ALA A 88 18.97 3.67 5.97
N GLY A 89 17.74 4.18 6.16
CA GLY A 89 16.91 4.67 5.09
C GLY A 89 17.51 5.86 4.36
N PRO A 90 17.26 5.99 3.05
CA PRO A 90 17.59 7.20 2.29
C PRO A 90 17.03 8.51 2.87
N LEU A 91 15.90 8.40 3.58
CA LEU A 91 15.08 9.52 4.03
C LEU A 91 14.84 9.49 5.53
N SER A 92 15.64 8.72 6.26
CA SER A 92 15.59 8.70 7.72
C SER A 92 15.93 10.06 8.32
N GLY A 93 16.66 10.92 7.61
CA GLY A 93 16.89 12.32 8.01
C GLY A 93 15.68 13.24 7.80
N GLU A 94 14.82 12.96 6.83
CA GLU A 94 13.61 13.76 6.54
C GLU A 94 12.40 13.27 7.36
N TYR A 95 12.33 11.97 7.63
CA TYR A 95 11.29 11.31 8.43
C TYR A 95 11.90 10.47 9.55
N PRO A 96 12.50 11.11 10.57
CA PRO A 96 13.18 10.40 11.65
C PRO A 96 12.23 9.51 12.46
N ASP A 97 10.97 9.93 12.63
CA ASP A 97 9.96 9.26 13.45
C ASP A 97 9.11 8.24 12.69
N SER A 98 9.51 7.89 11.46
CA SER A 98 8.72 7.03 10.59
C SER A 98 9.53 5.87 10.06
N TRP A 99 8.90 4.70 10.11
CA TRP A 99 9.30 3.56 9.31
C TRP A 99 8.87 3.74 7.87
N ALA A 100 9.45 2.92 7.01
CA ALA A 100 9.08 2.82 5.63
C ALA A 100 8.25 1.59 5.32
N LEU A 101 7.53 1.61 4.20
CA LEU A 101 6.95 0.43 3.59
C LEU A 101 7.43 0.25 2.16
N LEU A 102 7.41 -0.99 1.69
CA LEU A 102 7.68 -1.34 0.30
C LEU A 102 6.35 -1.59 -0.43
N ALA A 103 6.11 -0.97 -1.58
CA ALA A 103 4.91 -1.18 -2.37
C ALA A 103 5.22 -1.32 -3.87
N ASP A 104 4.27 -1.85 -4.64
CA ASP A 104 4.37 -1.88 -6.11
C ASP A 104 4.46 -0.46 -6.71
N LYS A 105 5.16 -0.36 -7.84
CA LYS A 105 5.35 0.92 -8.53
C LYS A 105 4.03 1.54 -9.02
N GLY A 106 3.01 0.73 -9.30
CA GLY A 106 1.69 1.17 -9.73
C GLY A 106 0.92 2.01 -8.69
N TYR A 107 1.36 2.02 -7.43
CA TYR A 107 0.80 2.88 -6.37
C TYR A 107 1.35 4.32 -6.38
N GLN A 108 2.24 4.64 -7.34
CA GLN A 108 2.73 6.00 -7.53
C GLN A 108 1.57 6.98 -7.80
N GLY A 109 1.42 7.98 -6.93
CA GLY A 109 0.44 9.06 -7.08
C GLY A 109 -0.75 9.03 -6.12
N LEU A 110 -0.81 8.11 -5.15
CA LEU A 110 -1.82 8.06 -4.08
C LEU A 110 -2.10 9.45 -3.45
N HIS A 111 -1.05 10.27 -3.25
CA HIS A 111 -1.15 11.63 -2.71
C HIS A 111 -1.93 12.63 -3.58
N ARG A 112 -2.00 12.47 -4.91
CA ARG A 112 -2.62 13.46 -5.81
C ARG A 112 -4.15 13.36 -5.90
N ALA A 113 -4.75 12.27 -5.42
CA ALA A 113 -6.20 12.14 -5.33
C ALA A 113 -6.82 13.00 -4.22
N ARG A 114 -5.98 13.62 -3.37
CA ARG A 114 -6.41 14.34 -2.16
C ARG A 114 -6.09 15.84 -2.26
N ASN A 115 -7.02 16.62 -2.82
CA ASN A 115 -7.01 18.08 -2.68
C ASN A 115 -7.51 18.46 -1.27
N SER A 116 -6.61 18.76 -0.34
CA SER A 116 -6.95 19.46 0.91
C SER A 116 -5.76 20.35 1.34
N PRO A 117 -5.91 21.68 1.51
CA PRO A 117 -4.80 22.61 1.69
C PRO A 117 -4.24 22.72 3.12
N ALA A 118 -4.44 21.73 3.99
CA ALA A 118 -4.11 21.87 5.41
C ALA A 118 -3.59 20.57 6.01
N ALA A 119 -2.27 20.35 5.93
CA ALA A 119 -1.50 19.62 6.94
C ALA A 119 0.00 19.70 6.59
N TRP A 120 0.66 20.77 7.04
CA TRP A 120 2.09 20.67 7.32
C TRP A 120 2.23 19.72 8.51
N GLY A 121 2.48 18.44 8.21
CA GLY A 121 2.46 17.34 9.18
C GLY A 121 1.75 16.07 8.70
N ASP A 122 1.58 15.86 7.39
CA ASP A 122 0.87 14.71 6.82
C ASP A 122 1.74 13.43 6.84
N PRO A 123 1.42 12.42 7.66
CA PRO A 123 2.20 11.20 7.74
C PRO A 123 2.08 10.31 6.48
N LEU A 124 1.27 10.68 5.48
CA LEU A 124 1.26 10.02 4.17
C LEU A 124 2.41 10.45 3.24
N LEU A 125 3.09 11.57 3.54
CA LEU A 125 4.42 11.83 2.96
C LEU A 125 5.44 10.77 3.41
N GLN A 126 5.24 10.12 4.57
CA GLN A 126 6.12 9.11 5.15
C GLN A 126 6.03 7.76 4.40
N VAL A 127 4.85 7.42 3.88
CA VAL A 127 4.64 6.26 2.98
C VAL A 127 5.35 6.50 1.64
N GLN A 128 5.25 7.71 1.11
CA GLN A 128 5.69 8.02 -0.26
C GLN A 128 7.19 8.10 -0.43
N ASN A 129 7.89 8.60 0.58
CA ASN A 129 9.27 8.99 0.36
C ASN A 129 10.20 7.76 0.25
N TYR A 130 9.85 6.64 0.88
CA TYR A 130 10.58 5.39 0.69
C TYR A 130 10.34 4.66 -0.64
N LEU A 131 9.34 5.08 -1.43
CA LEU A 131 9.14 4.57 -2.78
C LEU A 131 10.17 5.14 -3.78
N PHE A 132 11.08 6.04 -3.37
CA PHE A 132 11.94 6.78 -4.31
C PHE A 132 13.46 6.73 -4.08
N SER A 133 14.01 5.96 -3.14
CA SER A 133 15.49 5.81 -3.09
C SER A 133 16.07 4.72 -3.97
N GLY A 134 15.23 3.87 -4.55
CA GLY A 134 15.64 2.88 -5.54
C GLY A 134 15.88 3.49 -6.93
N ASN A 135 16.35 4.74 -7.04
CA ASN A 135 16.90 5.23 -8.29
C ASN A 135 18.37 4.83 -8.34
N LEU A 136 18.60 3.65 -8.89
CA LEU A 136 19.88 3.20 -9.43
C LEU A 136 20.29 4.14 -10.58
N ASN A 137 20.78 5.34 -10.26
CA ASN A 137 21.58 6.13 -11.17
C ASN A 137 23.06 5.81 -10.91
N ASN A 138 23.44 4.57 -11.23
CA ASN A 138 24.82 4.18 -11.53
C ASN A 138 24.76 2.97 -12.48
N ALA A 139 24.37 3.27 -13.72
CA ALA A 139 24.66 2.46 -14.88
C ALA A 139 24.80 3.43 -16.06
N GLY A 140 26.03 3.93 -16.22
CA GLY A 140 26.46 4.91 -17.21
C GLY A 140 27.85 5.39 -16.88
#